data_AF-A0A3M1L953-F1
#
_entry.id   AF-A0A3M1L953-F1
#
_cell.length_a   1.000
_cell.length_b   1.000
_cell.length_c   1.000
_cell.angle_alpha   90.00
_cell.angle_beta   90.00
_cell.angle_gamma   90.00
#
_symmetry.space_group_name_H-M   'P 1'
#
loop_
_entity.id
_entity.type
_entity.pdbx_description
1 polymer ?
#
loop_
_entity_poly.entity_id
_entity_poly.type
_entity_poly.pdbx_seq_one_letter_code
_entity_poly.pdbx_strand_id
1 'polypeptide(L)'
;MKNTDLRLRKKLTQATGLVSSILVLGSIVVGTPKSAQAVVLSLDSTEITTQTNANDCSGFFGQGFDNCDIGNNFTDNNGNTIEISPPIAKFDTDGTGWTTALAYPSIDGSEFDTTDFTNANSSGSWSYTPDDTTDPGVRFWVAKGGNQGFRLFWEVEDAETQAGGACATNLFTVDCLSKAKIVNSGNWSTPPNRNGNLPGLSHITFYNSKQPTDIPTPIPTTPEPASGISLLLVGALVSAVRPKK
;
A
#
# COMPACT_ATOMS: atom_id res chain seq x y z
N MET A 1 10.15 -29.08 -39.56
CA MET A 1 8.72 -29.02 -39.97
C MET A 1 7.90 -28.89 -38.68
N LYS A 2 7.16 -27.85 -38.34
CA LYS A 2 6.54 -26.73 -39.05
C LYS A 2 6.68 -25.47 -38.18
N ASN A 3 7.02 -24.34 -38.81
CA ASN A 3 6.91 -23.00 -38.24
C ASN A 3 5.43 -22.62 -38.08
N THR A 4 5.08 -21.88 -37.04
CA THR A 4 3.80 -21.16 -37.00
C THR A 4 4.05 -19.73 -36.51
N ASP A 5 4.06 -18.86 -37.52
CA ASP A 5 4.33 -17.43 -37.54
C ASP A 5 3.03 -16.68 -37.15
N LEU A 6 2.98 -16.05 -35.98
CA LEU A 6 1.82 -15.30 -35.50
C LEU A 6 2.01 -13.80 -35.80
N ARG A 7 1.67 -13.39 -37.02
CA ARG A 7 1.65 -11.98 -37.44
C ARG A 7 0.37 -11.30 -36.98
N LEU A 8 0.44 -10.53 -35.88
CA LEU A 8 -0.64 -9.64 -35.47
C LEU A 8 -0.60 -8.35 -36.33
N ARG A 9 -1.59 -8.19 -37.22
CA ARG A 9 -1.72 -7.02 -38.09
C ARG A 9 -2.32 -5.83 -37.32
N LYS A 10 -1.51 -4.79 -37.10
CA LYS A 10 -1.97 -3.42 -36.79
C LYS A 10 -2.83 -2.91 -37.95
N LYS A 11 -4.10 -2.56 -37.68
CA LYS A 11 -4.89 -1.69 -38.57
C LYS A 11 -4.83 -0.26 -38.04
N LEU A 12 -4.04 0.55 -38.72
CA LEU A 12 -3.97 1.99 -38.56
C LEU A 12 -5.02 2.57 -39.52
N THR A 13 -6.10 3.14 -39.00
CA THR A 13 -7.05 3.92 -39.81
C THR A 13 -6.79 5.40 -39.51
N GLN A 14 -6.10 6.07 -40.45
CA GLN A 14 -6.01 7.52 -40.50
C GLN A 14 -7.34 8.10 -40.98
N ALA A 15 -7.91 9.01 -40.20
CA ALA A 15 -8.95 9.91 -40.68
C ALA A 15 -8.41 11.35 -40.55
N THR A 16 -8.19 11.95 -41.71
CA THR A 16 -7.88 13.36 -41.91
C THR A 16 -9.12 14.21 -41.65
N GLY A 17 -8.98 15.23 -40.80
CA GLY A 17 -10.01 16.22 -40.51
C GLY A 17 -9.37 17.50 -40.01
N LEU A 18 -9.03 18.39 -40.93
CA LEU A 18 -8.52 19.74 -40.70
C LEU A 18 -9.72 20.64 -40.38
N VAL A 19 -9.83 21.12 -39.13
CA VAL A 19 -10.62 22.33 -38.81
C VAL A 19 -9.82 23.16 -37.83
N SER A 20 -9.30 24.28 -38.34
CA SER A 20 -8.64 25.31 -37.57
C SER A 20 -9.71 26.17 -36.90
N SER A 21 -9.71 26.22 -35.57
CA SER A 21 -10.47 27.17 -34.78
C SER A 21 -9.68 27.42 -33.50
N ILE A 22 -8.95 28.54 -33.48
CA ILE A 22 -8.26 29.04 -32.30
C ILE A 22 -9.32 29.68 -31.40
N LEU A 23 -9.76 28.95 -30.39
CA LEU A 23 -10.52 29.47 -29.27
C LEU A 23 -9.57 29.47 -28.06
N VAL A 24 -9.09 30.65 -27.69
CA VAL A 24 -8.35 30.84 -26.44
C VAL A 24 -9.37 30.81 -25.31
N LEU A 25 -9.71 29.59 -24.87
CA LEU A 25 -10.38 29.36 -23.61
C LEU A 25 -9.31 29.45 -22.53
N GLY A 26 -9.43 30.44 -21.65
CA GLY A 26 -8.67 30.49 -20.42
C GLY A 26 -9.00 29.25 -19.61
N SER A 27 -8.08 28.27 -19.61
CA SER A 27 -8.17 27.10 -18.76
C SER A 27 -8.00 27.55 -17.32
N ILE A 28 -9.10 27.72 -16.61
CA ILE A 28 -9.08 27.63 -15.16
C ILE A 28 -8.72 26.16 -14.88
N VAL A 29 -7.45 25.90 -14.60
CA VAL A 29 -7.00 24.63 -14.05
C VAL A 29 -7.55 24.59 -12.63
N VAL A 30 -8.79 24.12 -12.49
CA VAL A 30 -9.30 23.71 -11.19
C VAL A 30 -8.52 22.45 -10.85
N GLY A 31 -7.42 22.61 -10.11
CA GLY A 31 -6.69 21.48 -9.56
C GLY A 31 -7.65 20.70 -8.68
N THR A 32 -8.17 19.58 -9.17
CA THR A 32 -8.83 18.64 -8.28
C THR A 32 -7.78 18.18 -7.28
N PRO A 33 -8.00 18.29 -5.97
CA PRO A 33 -7.09 17.70 -5.00
C PRO A 33 -6.97 16.22 -5.39
N LYS A 34 -5.77 15.79 -5.77
CA LYS A 34 -5.47 14.39 -6.00
C LYS A 34 -5.58 13.73 -4.64
N SER A 35 -6.78 13.27 -4.29
CA SER A 35 -6.98 12.45 -3.11
C SER A 35 -6.11 11.22 -3.34
N ALA A 36 -5.06 11.09 -2.53
CA ALA A 36 -4.15 9.97 -2.63
C ALA A 36 -4.95 8.72 -2.23
N GLN A 37 -5.30 7.91 -3.22
CA GLN A 37 -6.03 6.67 -3.01
C GLN A 37 -5.00 5.65 -2.52
N ALA A 38 -5.26 5.05 -1.36
CA ALA A 38 -4.46 3.93 -0.90
C ALA A 38 -4.79 2.70 -1.76
N VAL A 39 -3.76 1.93 -2.11
CA VAL A 39 -3.87 0.68 -2.86
C VAL A 39 -3.51 -0.45 -1.92
N VAL A 40 -4.42 -1.42 -1.77
CA VAL A 40 -4.16 -2.67 -1.05
C VAL A 40 -3.31 -3.56 -1.94
N LEU A 41 -2.12 -3.89 -1.47
CA LEU A 41 -1.24 -4.88 -2.06
C LEU A 41 -1.38 -6.19 -1.28
N SER A 42 -1.27 -7.31 -2.00
CA SER A 42 -1.25 -8.63 -1.38
C SER A 42 -0.33 -9.57 -2.12
N LEU A 43 0.30 -10.48 -1.38
CA LEU A 43 1.10 -11.56 -1.95
C LEU A 43 0.77 -12.89 -1.30
N ASP A 44 0.59 -13.92 -2.12
CA ASP A 44 0.49 -15.29 -1.65
C ASP A 44 1.87 -15.84 -1.28
N SER A 45 1.94 -16.76 -0.32
CA SER A 45 3.22 -17.34 0.10
C SER A 45 3.99 -18.05 -1.02
N THR A 46 3.33 -18.42 -2.13
CA THR A 46 3.96 -18.96 -3.33
C THR A 46 4.59 -17.89 -4.23
N GLU A 47 4.19 -16.64 -4.09
CA GLU A 47 4.80 -15.48 -4.74
C GLU A 47 5.95 -14.92 -3.91
N ILE A 48 5.86 -15.06 -2.59
CA ILE A 48 6.91 -14.67 -1.64
C ILE A 48 8.00 -15.75 -1.54
N THR A 49 7.61 -17.02 -1.59
CA THR A 49 8.47 -18.18 -1.33
C THR A 49 8.20 -19.29 -2.34
N THR A 50 9.12 -20.24 -2.51
CA THR A 50 8.86 -21.45 -3.31
C THR A 50 8.06 -22.53 -2.56
N GLN A 51 7.67 -22.28 -1.30
CA GLN A 51 7.01 -23.26 -0.43
C GLN A 51 5.48 -23.12 -0.47
N THR A 52 4.80 -24.24 -0.78
CA THR A 52 3.33 -24.31 -0.92
C THR A 52 2.58 -24.55 0.39
N ASN A 53 3.30 -24.64 1.51
CA ASN A 53 2.79 -24.92 2.85
C ASN A 53 3.51 -24.07 3.91
N ALA A 54 4.06 -22.93 3.50
CA ALA A 54 4.75 -22.04 4.42
C ALA A 54 3.79 -21.60 5.54
N ASN A 55 4.26 -21.72 6.78
CA ASN A 55 3.68 -20.96 7.88
C ASN A 55 4.29 -19.57 7.89
N ASP A 56 3.55 -18.61 8.44
CA ASP A 56 3.99 -17.25 8.65
C ASP A 56 5.02 -17.20 9.79
N CYS A 57 4.58 -17.14 11.06
CA CYS A 57 5.45 -16.92 12.23
C CYS A 57 6.13 -18.17 12.80
N SER A 58 5.79 -19.35 12.29
CA SER A 58 6.52 -20.60 12.57
C SER A 58 7.31 -21.10 11.34
N GLY A 59 7.49 -20.24 10.35
CA GLY A 59 8.15 -20.58 9.10
C GLY A 59 8.83 -19.37 8.48
N PHE A 60 8.14 -18.72 7.53
CA PHE A 60 8.75 -17.74 6.65
C PHE A 60 9.21 -16.49 7.37
N PHE A 61 8.38 -15.92 8.25
CA PHE A 61 8.72 -14.69 8.96
C PHE A 61 9.50 -14.94 10.26
N GLY A 62 9.94 -16.16 10.54
CA GLY A 62 10.72 -16.49 11.75
C GLY A 62 10.17 -17.71 12.50
N GLN A 63 10.68 -17.89 13.73
CA GLN A 63 10.24 -18.95 14.64
C GLN A 63 9.91 -18.40 16.02
N GLY A 64 8.64 -18.60 16.42
CA GLY A 64 8.10 -18.07 17.66
C GLY A 64 7.43 -16.71 17.43
N PHE A 65 6.35 -16.44 18.16
CA PHE A 65 5.52 -15.27 17.92
C PHE A 65 6.32 -13.96 18.05
N ASP A 66 7.00 -13.73 19.16
CA ASP A 66 7.76 -12.49 19.38
C ASP A 66 8.97 -12.30 18.45
N ASN A 67 9.45 -13.36 17.80
CA ASN A 67 10.59 -13.28 16.85
C ASN A 67 10.12 -13.20 15.39
N CYS A 68 8.81 -13.12 15.16
CA CYS A 68 8.24 -13.10 13.82
C CYS A 68 8.27 -11.68 13.24
N ASP A 69 9.09 -11.44 12.22
CA ASP A 69 9.22 -10.13 11.58
C ASP A 69 9.10 -10.26 10.06
N ILE A 70 8.34 -9.36 9.42
CA ILE A 70 8.21 -9.30 7.96
C ILE A 70 9.58 -9.19 7.27
N GLY A 71 10.53 -8.59 7.96
CA GLY A 71 11.91 -8.33 7.62
C GLY A 71 12.86 -9.53 7.66
N ASN A 72 12.47 -10.65 8.28
CA ASN A 72 13.40 -11.75 8.59
C ASN A 72 14.09 -12.42 7.39
N ASN A 73 13.64 -12.15 6.16
CA ASN A 73 14.25 -12.66 4.92
C ASN A 73 15.07 -11.61 4.16
N PHE A 74 15.29 -10.43 4.76
CA PHE A 74 16.07 -9.35 4.17
C PHE A 74 17.32 -9.11 5.00
N THR A 75 18.46 -8.92 4.33
CA THR A 75 19.71 -8.55 4.97
C THR A 75 20.25 -7.23 4.42
N ASP A 76 20.90 -6.45 5.27
CA ASP A 76 21.64 -5.25 4.87
C ASP A 76 22.94 -5.62 4.13
N ASN A 77 23.71 -4.60 3.72
CA ASN A 77 25.01 -4.79 3.07
C ASN A 77 26.07 -5.47 3.95
N ASN A 78 25.83 -5.56 5.26
CA ASN A 78 26.73 -6.18 6.23
C ASN A 78 26.26 -7.61 6.58
N GLY A 79 25.16 -8.09 6.00
CA GLY A 79 24.58 -9.39 6.28
C GLY A 79 23.70 -9.45 7.54
N ASN A 80 23.35 -8.31 8.15
CA ASN A 80 22.44 -8.27 9.29
C ASN A 80 20.99 -8.33 8.81
N THR A 81 20.14 -9.07 9.51
CA THR A 81 18.69 -9.07 9.26
C THR A 81 18.13 -7.65 9.40
N ILE A 82 17.32 -7.24 8.44
CA ILE A 82 16.59 -5.97 8.49
C ILE A 82 15.26 -6.22 9.19
N GLU A 83 15.03 -5.58 10.33
CA GLU A 83 13.70 -5.56 10.95
C GLU A 83 12.79 -4.60 10.18
N ILE A 84 11.61 -5.08 9.78
CA ILE A 84 10.61 -4.27 9.06
C ILE A 84 9.38 -4.06 9.92
N SER A 85 8.87 -5.11 10.55
CA SER A 85 7.59 -5.07 11.24
C SER A 85 7.43 -6.30 12.14
N PRO A 86 7.61 -6.15 13.47
CA PRO A 86 7.36 -7.22 14.42
C PRO A 86 5.84 -7.42 14.61
N PRO A 87 5.39 -8.52 15.21
CA PRO A 87 3.97 -8.81 15.33
C PRO A 87 3.35 -8.02 16.49
N ILE A 88 2.08 -7.70 16.35
CA ILE A 88 1.24 -7.06 17.38
C ILE A 88 0.46 -8.16 18.11
N ALA A 89 -0.40 -8.82 17.34
CA ALA A 89 -1.37 -9.78 17.83
C ALA A 89 -1.70 -10.79 16.73
N LYS A 90 -2.12 -11.97 17.15
CA LYS A 90 -2.58 -13.06 16.30
C LYS A 90 -3.86 -13.64 16.87
N PHE A 91 -4.85 -13.83 16.01
CA PHE A 91 -6.09 -14.51 16.36
C PHE A 91 -6.15 -15.88 15.70
N ASP A 92 -6.30 -16.94 16.50
CA ASP A 92 -6.47 -18.32 16.05
C ASP A 92 -7.95 -18.74 16.09
N THR A 93 -8.51 -19.11 14.94
CA THR A 93 -9.93 -19.48 14.80
C THR A 93 -10.26 -20.88 15.35
N ASP A 94 -9.26 -21.74 15.46
CA ASP A 94 -9.38 -23.15 15.88
C ASP A 94 -8.84 -23.40 17.30
N GLY A 95 -8.42 -22.35 18.01
CA GLY A 95 -7.62 -22.47 19.24
C GLY A 95 -7.96 -21.48 20.35
N THR A 96 -6.90 -20.94 20.96
CA THR A 96 -6.87 -20.23 22.24
C THR A 96 -7.33 -18.77 22.20
N GLY A 97 -7.83 -18.29 21.04
CA GLY A 97 -8.15 -16.89 20.82
C GLY A 97 -6.90 -16.07 20.50
N TRP A 98 -6.70 -14.96 21.20
CA TRP A 98 -5.61 -14.03 20.95
C TRP A 98 -4.27 -14.49 21.52
N THR A 99 -3.21 -14.29 20.74
CA THR A 99 -1.81 -14.28 21.17
C THR A 99 -1.27 -12.88 20.93
N THR A 100 -0.72 -12.22 21.94
CA THR A 100 -0.25 -10.82 21.84
C THR A 100 1.25 -10.75 22.14
N ALA A 101 1.91 -9.78 21.52
CA ALA A 101 3.37 -9.71 21.56
C ALA A 101 3.84 -9.06 22.85
N LEU A 102 4.94 -9.54 23.41
CA LEU A 102 5.50 -9.02 24.66
C LEU A 102 5.91 -7.54 24.56
N ALA A 103 6.14 -7.04 23.35
CA ALA A 103 6.46 -5.65 23.08
C ALA A 103 5.26 -4.69 23.24
N TYR A 104 4.02 -5.22 23.24
CA TYR A 104 2.78 -4.43 23.31
C TYR A 104 1.87 -4.99 24.41
N PRO A 105 2.25 -4.83 25.70
CA PRO A 105 1.55 -5.47 26.81
C PRO A 105 0.15 -4.93 27.08
N SER A 106 -0.20 -3.76 26.53
CA SER A 106 -1.55 -3.20 26.56
C SER A 106 -2.52 -3.96 25.63
N ILE A 107 -2.01 -4.54 24.54
CA ILE A 107 -2.83 -5.23 23.55
C ILE A 107 -3.35 -6.55 24.13
N ASP A 108 -4.67 -6.70 24.16
CA ASP A 108 -5.35 -7.91 24.62
C ASP A 108 -6.28 -8.56 23.57
N GLY A 109 -6.48 -7.89 22.44
CA GLY A 109 -7.29 -8.35 21.32
C GLY A 109 -8.71 -7.79 21.31
N SER A 110 -9.14 -7.08 22.36
CA SER A 110 -10.44 -6.40 22.40
C SER A 110 -10.49 -5.17 21.48
N GLU A 111 -9.33 -4.66 21.05
CA GLU A 111 -9.17 -3.54 20.13
C GLU A 111 -9.57 -3.92 18.70
N PHE A 112 -9.66 -5.23 18.40
CA PHE A 112 -9.92 -5.77 17.08
C PHE A 112 -11.36 -6.25 16.91
N ASP A 113 -11.98 -5.88 15.79
CA ASP A 113 -13.25 -6.48 15.36
C ASP A 113 -13.01 -7.89 14.79
N THR A 114 -13.58 -8.89 15.45
CA THR A 114 -13.43 -10.32 15.11
C THR A 114 -14.66 -10.90 14.41
N THR A 115 -15.65 -10.08 14.04
CA THR A 115 -16.94 -10.54 13.47
C THR A 115 -16.75 -11.48 12.27
N ASP A 116 -15.75 -11.20 11.42
CA ASP A 116 -15.47 -12.02 10.24
C ASP A 116 -14.49 -13.18 10.50
N PHE A 117 -13.87 -13.27 11.68
CA PHE A 117 -12.78 -14.21 11.97
C PHE A 117 -13.32 -15.59 12.36
N THR A 118 -13.82 -16.34 11.38
CA THR A 118 -14.31 -17.69 11.57
C THR A 118 -13.68 -18.66 10.58
N ASN A 119 -13.59 -19.94 10.96
CA ASN A 119 -13.14 -21.00 10.07
C ASN A 119 -14.10 -21.31 8.90
N ALA A 120 -15.28 -20.67 8.87
CA ALA A 120 -16.21 -20.73 7.75
C ALA A 120 -15.93 -19.65 6.69
N ASN A 121 -15.29 -18.55 7.10
CA ASN A 121 -15.01 -17.42 6.22
C ASN A 121 -13.62 -17.57 5.60
N SER A 122 -13.52 -17.35 4.30
CA SER A 122 -12.26 -17.36 3.56
C SER A 122 -11.78 -15.96 3.17
N SER A 123 -12.59 -14.95 3.48
CA SER A 123 -12.32 -13.51 3.34
C SER A 123 -13.18 -12.73 4.33
N GLY A 124 -12.79 -11.50 4.60
CA GLY A 124 -13.54 -10.58 5.45
C GLY A 124 -12.85 -9.24 5.57
N SER A 125 -13.30 -8.48 6.57
CA SER A 125 -12.70 -7.22 6.98
C SER A 125 -12.21 -7.30 8.41
N TRP A 126 -11.38 -6.35 8.80
CA TRP A 126 -10.98 -6.12 10.18
C TRP A 126 -10.95 -4.62 10.45
N SER A 127 -11.18 -4.25 11.69
CA SER A 127 -10.91 -2.91 12.20
C SER A 127 -10.18 -3.01 13.53
N TYR A 128 -9.41 -1.98 13.84
CA TYR A 128 -8.57 -1.88 15.02
C TYR A 128 -8.76 -0.49 15.64
N THR A 129 -9.15 -0.47 16.91
CA THR A 129 -9.33 0.75 17.69
C THR A 129 -8.39 0.70 18.88
N PRO A 130 -7.19 1.31 18.78
CA PRO A 130 -6.29 1.44 19.92
C PRO A 130 -7.02 2.06 21.10
N ASP A 131 -6.88 1.47 22.28
CA ASP A 131 -7.47 2.00 23.51
C ASP A 131 -6.41 2.56 24.48
N ASP A 132 -5.13 2.25 24.24
CA ASP A 132 -3.97 2.88 24.89
C ASP A 132 -3.14 3.71 23.89
N THR A 133 -2.56 4.82 24.37
CA THR A 133 -1.67 5.68 23.56
C THR A 133 -0.34 5.01 23.16
N THR A 134 0.02 3.93 23.83
CA THR A 134 1.22 3.13 23.58
C THR A 134 0.98 2.01 22.56
N ASP A 135 -0.27 1.81 22.17
CA ASP A 135 -0.66 0.78 21.23
C ASP A 135 -0.09 1.05 19.83
N PRO A 136 0.45 0.01 19.18
CA PRO A 136 1.02 0.11 17.84
C PRO A 136 -0.04 0.37 16.77
N GLY A 137 0.35 1.00 15.68
CA GLY A 137 -0.45 1.03 14.45
C GLY A 137 -0.21 -0.21 13.58
N VAL A 138 -1.25 -0.69 12.89
CA VAL A 138 -1.12 -1.84 11.97
C VAL A 138 -0.56 -1.37 10.63
N ARG A 139 0.49 -2.03 10.15
CA ARG A 139 1.12 -1.75 8.84
C ARG A 139 0.98 -2.90 7.85
N PHE A 140 1.04 -4.12 8.38
CA PHE A 140 0.84 -5.35 7.63
C PHE A 140 -0.11 -6.26 8.38
N TRP A 141 -0.81 -7.11 7.65
CA TRP A 141 -1.55 -8.22 8.22
C TRP A 141 -1.41 -9.45 7.34
N VAL A 142 -1.49 -10.63 7.94
CA VAL A 142 -1.33 -11.91 7.28
C VAL A 142 -2.54 -12.77 7.57
N ALA A 143 -3.21 -13.28 6.54
CA ALA A 143 -4.27 -14.27 6.69
C ALA A 143 -3.79 -15.65 6.24
N LYS A 144 -3.92 -16.64 7.11
CA LYS A 144 -3.65 -18.05 6.80
C LYS A 144 -4.96 -18.82 6.73
N GLY A 145 -5.11 -19.66 5.72
CA GLY A 145 -6.18 -20.63 5.64
C GLY A 145 -5.67 -21.98 5.18
N GLY A 146 -6.12 -23.05 5.85
CA GLY A 146 -5.67 -24.41 5.58
C GLY A 146 -4.15 -24.59 5.62
N ASN A 147 -3.66 -25.52 4.80
CA ASN A 147 -2.25 -25.94 4.73
C ASN A 147 -1.52 -25.37 3.51
N GLN A 148 -2.06 -24.33 2.86
CA GLN A 148 -1.62 -23.90 1.51
C GLN A 148 -0.79 -22.63 1.49
N GLY A 149 -0.38 -22.17 2.67
CA GLY A 149 0.42 -20.96 2.81
C GLY A 149 -0.28 -19.91 3.63
N PHE A 150 0.06 -18.66 3.35
CA PHE A 150 -0.56 -17.46 3.91
C PHE A 150 -0.61 -16.38 2.81
N ARG A 151 -1.40 -15.33 3.04
CA ARG A 151 -1.40 -14.12 2.22
C ARG A 151 -1.01 -12.92 3.08
N LEU A 152 0.02 -12.19 2.66
CA LEU A 152 0.46 -10.94 3.29
C LEU A 152 -0.27 -9.78 2.62
N PHE A 153 -0.68 -8.77 3.41
CA PHE A 153 -1.37 -7.58 2.96
C PHE A 153 -0.76 -6.31 3.54
N TRP A 154 -0.82 -5.22 2.77
CA TRP A 154 -0.50 -3.87 3.22
C TRP A 154 -1.09 -2.81 2.28
N GLU A 155 -1.10 -1.55 2.72
CA GLU A 155 -1.55 -0.43 1.89
C GLU A 155 -0.39 0.51 1.56
N VAL A 156 -0.34 0.99 0.32
CA VAL A 156 0.60 2.03 -0.12
C VAL A 156 -0.15 3.17 -0.82
N GLU A 157 0.50 4.31 -0.98
CA GLU A 157 -0.02 5.36 -1.86
C GLU A 157 -0.02 4.88 -3.32
N ASP A 158 -1.05 5.23 -4.10
CA ASP A 158 -1.18 4.85 -5.52
C ASP A 158 0.11 5.14 -6.33
N ALA A 159 0.77 6.28 -6.06
CA ALA A 159 2.01 6.66 -6.70
C ALA A 159 3.13 5.61 -6.59
N GLU A 160 3.13 4.80 -5.54
CA GLU A 160 4.13 3.75 -5.32
C GLU A 160 3.92 2.54 -6.25
N THR A 161 2.70 2.37 -6.77
CA THR A 161 2.35 1.29 -7.72
C THR A 161 2.51 1.71 -9.18
N GLN A 162 2.64 3.01 -9.44
CA GLN A 162 2.81 3.56 -10.79
C GLN A 162 4.24 3.34 -11.31
N ALA A 163 4.45 3.49 -12.62
CA ALA A 163 5.77 3.32 -13.23
C ALA A 163 6.83 4.23 -12.56
N GLY A 164 7.86 3.61 -11.98
CA GLY A 164 8.92 4.29 -11.23
C GLY A 164 8.69 4.36 -9.71
N GLY A 165 7.52 3.95 -9.22
CA GLY A 165 7.25 3.78 -7.79
C GLY A 165 7.94 2.54 -7.20
N ALA A 166 8.12 2.51 -5.88
CA ALA A 166 8.85 1.45 -5.19
C ALA A 166 8.19 0.06 -5.31
N CYS A 167 6.88 0.03 -5.52
CA CYS A 167 6.06 -1.18 -5.65
C CYS A 167 5.66 -1.47 -7.11
N ALA A 168 6.25 -0.81 -8.09
CA ALA A 168 5.83 -0.94 -9.48
C ALA A 168 6.18 -2.30 -10.12
N THR A 169 7.27 -2.92 -9.68
CA THR A 169 7.85 -4.11 -10.33
C THR A 169 7.95 -5.31 -9.41
N ASN A 170 8.29 -5.10 -8.14
CA ASN A 170 8.39 -6.17 -7.15
C ASN A 170 7.81 -5.69 -5.82
N LEU A 171 6.75 -6.38 -5.39
CA LEU A 171 6.01 -6.07 -4.18
C LEU A 171 6.72 -6.54 -2.90
N PHE A 172 7.58 -7.56 -2.99
CA PHE A 172 8.30 -8.10 -1.83
C PHE A 172 9.77 -7.66 -1.81
N THR A 173 9.97 -6.35 -1.65
CA THR A 173 11.28 -5.73 -1.49
C THR A 173 11.28 -4.82 -0.29
N VAL A 174 12.46 -4.59 0.30
CA VAL A 174 12.60 -3.61 1.41
C VAL A 174 12.07 -2.24 0.97
N ASP A 175 12.31 -1.82 -0.26
CA ASP A 175 11.86 -0.52 -0.78
C ASP A 175 10.31 -0.44 -0.83
N CYS A 176 9.64 -1.41 -1.45
CA CYS A 176 8.16 -1.42 -1.49
C CYS A 176 7.54 -1.57 -0.09
N LEU A 177 8.03 -2.50 0.73
CA LEU A 177 7.52 -2.71 2.09
C LEU A 177 7.74 -1.46 2.95
N SER A 178 8.81 -0.68 2.70
CA SER A 178 9.05 0.59 3.38
C SER A 178 7.97 1.65 3.14
N LYS A 179 7.16 1.49 2.09
CA LYS A 179 6.05 2.41 1.76
C LYS A 179 4.72 2.06 2.43
N ALA A 180 4.65 0.92 3.11
CA ALA A 180 3.41 0.49 3.74
C ALA A 180 2.92 1.52 4.78
N LYS A 181 1.66 1.93 4.64
CA LYS A 181 0.96 2.89 5.49
C LYS A 181 0.50 2.24 6.79
N ILE A 182 0.35 3.06 7.81
CA ILE A 182 -0.37 2.67 9.02
C ILE A 182 -1.86 2.80 8.72
N VAL A 183 -2.60 1.72 9.00
CA VAL A 183 -4.05 1.63 8.80
C VAL A 183 -4.71 1.06 10.05
N ASN A 184 -5.98 1.40 10.25
CA ASN A 184 -6.80 0.92 11.36
C ASN A 184 -7.93 0.00 10.89
N SER A 185 -7.95 -0.33 9.60
CA SER A 185 -8.88 -1.28 9.03
C SER A 185 -8.31 -1.84 7.74
N GLY A 186 -8.77 -3.01 7.34
CA GLY A 186 -8.35 -3.61 6.08
C GLY A 186 -9.24 -4.78 5.70
N ASN A 187 -9.10 -5.21 4.44
CA ASN A 187 -9.71 -6.44 3.96
C ASN A 187 -8.69 -7.57 3.99
N TRP A 188 -9.16 -8.80 4.16
CA TRP A 188 -8.33 -9.99 4.14
C TRP A 188 -8.99 -11.12 3.37
N SER A 189 -8.16 -12.06 2.95
CA SER A 189 -8.55 -13.29 2.29
C SER A 189 -7.46 -14.33 2.46
N THR A 190 -7.84 -15.58 2.62
CA THR A 190 -6.90 -16.71 2.61
C THR A 190 -6.33 -16.95 1.21
N PRO A 191 -5.15 -17.58 1.08
CA PRO A 191 -4.62 -17.97 -0.22
C PRO A 191 -5.42 -19.15 -0.82
N PRO A 192 -5.57 -19.24 -2.16
CA PRO A 192 -6.23 -20.35 -2.80
C PRO A 192 -5.46 -21.66 -2.56
N ASN A 193 -6.20 -22.76 -2.38
CA ASN A 193 -5.62 -24.08 -2.35
C ASN A 193 -5.27 -24.60 -3.76
N ARG A 194 -4.69 -25.80 -3.86
CA ARG A 194 -4.29 -26.40 -5.14
C ARG A 194 -5.42 -26.55 -6.16
N ASN A 195 -6.67 -26.56 -5.71
CA ASN A 195 -7.85 -26.65 -6.56
C ASN A 195 -8.46 -25.27 -6.90
N GLY A 196 -7.81 -24.18 -6.49
CA GLY A 196 -8.28 -22.80 -6.68
C GLY A 196 -9.34 -22.34 -5.68
N ASN A 197 -9.72 -23.17 -4.71
CA ASN A 197 -10.71 -22.80 -3.69
C ASN A 197 -10.04 -22.06 -2.52
N LEU A 198 -10.68 -21.03 -1.98
CA LEU A 198 -10.21 -20.36 -0.77
C LEU A 198 -10.62 -21.16 0.48
N PRO A 199 -9.69 -21.70 1.28
CA PRO A 199 -10.00 -22.36 2.53
C PRO A 199 -10.53 -21.37 3.58
N GLY A 200 -11.18 -21.89 4.63
CA GLY A 200 -11.54 -21.07 5.78
C GLY A 200 -10.30 -20.51 6.49
N LEU A 201 -10.46 -19.37 7.16
CA LEU A 201 -9.43 -18.75 7.98
C LEU A 201 -9.00 -19.73 9.08
N SER A 202 -7.70 -19.92 9.23
CA SER A 202 -7.08 -20.63 10.35
C SER A 202 -6.62 -19.62 11.38
N HIS A 203 -5.89 -18.60 10.95
CA HIS A 203 -5.48 -17.49 11.81
C HIS A 203 -5.20 -16.23 11.01
N ILE A 204 -5.22 -15.09 11.70
CA ILE A 204 -4.80 -13.78 11.19
C ILE A 204 -3.77 -13.16 12.14
N THR A 205 -2.69 -12.61 11.59
CA THR A 205 -1.61 -11.96 12.35
C THR A 205 -1.47 -10.51 11.91
N PHE A 206 -1.35 -9.59 12.86
CA PHE A 206 -1.14 -8.16 12.63
C PHE A 206 0.29 -7.77 12.99
N TYR A 207 0.88 -6.84 12.25
CA TYR A 207 2.26 -6.42 12.43
C TYR A 207 2.38 -4.90 12.56
N ASN A 208 3.31 -4.47 13.41
CA ASN A 208 3.48 -3.08 13.81
C ASN A 208 4.45 -2.31 12.91
N SER A 209 4.15 -1.05 12.68
CA SER A 209 5.19 -0.05 12.49
C SER A 209 5.95 0.21 13.81
N LYS A 210 7.18 -0.27 13.99
CA LYS A 210 8.05 0.43 14.96
C LYS A 210 7.99 1.92 14.60
N GLN A 211 7.65 2.78 15.56
CA GLN A 211 7.76 4.22 15.36
C GLN A 211 9.23 4.46 14.99
N PRO A 212 9.56 5.09 13.85
CA PRO A 212 10.95 5.47 13.61
C PRO A 212 11.31 6.40 14.76
N THR A 213 12.24 5.99 15.62
CA THR A 213 12.73 6.82 16.74
C THR A 213 13.46 8.07 16.26
N ASP A 214 13.56 8.31 14.95
CA ASP A 214 13.98 9.56 14.32
C ASP A 214 13.13 9.84 13.06
N ILE A 215 11.93 10.37 13.22
CA ILE A 215 11.34 11.23 12.17
C ILE A 215 11.82 12.64 12.51
N PRO A 216 12.63 13.32 11.66
CA PRO A 216 12.89 14.73 11.88
C PRO A 216 11.56 15.43 12.05
N THR A 217 11.39 16.16 13.16
CA THR A 217 10.29 17.07 13.41
C THR A 217 9.84 17.68 12.09
N PRO A 218 8.54 17.66 11.72
CA PRO A 218 8.09 18.26 10.47
C PRO A 218 8.75 19.62 10.34
N ILE A 219 9.52 19.82 9.26
CA ILE A 219 10.11 21.11 8.94
C ILE A 219 8.92 22.09 9.02
N PRO A 220 9.01 23.16 9.83
CA PRO A 220 7.91 24.12 9.95
C PRO A 220 7.49 24.50 8.54
N THR A 221 6.20 24.30 8.25
CA THR A 221 5.63 24.64 6.95
C THR A 221 5.96 26.10 6.68
N THR A 222 6.75 26.31 5.64
CA THR A 222 7.08 27.65 5.14
C THR A 222 5.77 28.43 5.00
N PRO A 223 5.66 29.65 5.57
CA PRO A 223 4.44 30.43 5.42
C PRO A 223 4.14 30.60 3.94
N GLU A 224 2.91 30.28 3.58
CA GLU A 224 2.31 30.55 2.28
C GLU A 224 2.72 31.95 1.82
N PRO A 225 3.24 32.15 0.59
CA PRO A 225 3.63 33.48 0.16
C PRO A 225 2.38 34.36 0.19
N ALA A 226 2.40 35.32 1.11
CA ALA A 226 1.40 36.36 1.24
C ALA A 226 1.14 36.95 -0.15
N SER A 227 -0.09 36.77 -0.63
CA SER A 227 -0.80 37.58 -1.62
C SER A 227 0.04 38.74 -2.19
N GLY A 228 0.90 38.42 -3.16
CA GLY A 228 1.75 39.38 -3.85
C GLY A 228 1.04 39.94 -5.07
N ILE A 229 0.30 41.03 -4.87
CA ILE A 229 0.04 42.16 -5.77
C ILE A 229 0.36 41.89 -7.26
N SER A 230 -0.70 41.73 -8.08
CA SER A 230 -0.62 41.93 -9.53
C SER A 230 -1.26 43.28 -9.87
N LEU A 231 -0.45 44.34 -9.86
CA LEU A 231 -0.82 45.67 -10.33
C LEU A 231 -0.68 45.68 -11.86
N LEU A 232 -1.79 45.50 -12.58
CA LEU A 232 -1.83 45.64 -14.03
C LEU A 232 -1.73 47.13 -14.40
N LEU A 233 -0.57 47.57 -14.88
CA LEU A 233 -0.43 48.84 -15.60
C LEU A 233 -1.06 48.68 -17.00
N VAL A 234 -2.22 49.30 -17.21
CA VAL A 234 -2.80 49.49 -18.55
C VAL A 234 -2.19 50.75 -19.16
N GLY A 235 -1.24 50.56 -20.06
CA GLY A 235 -0.71 51.62 -20.92
C GLY A 235 -1.69 51.97 -22.03
N ALA A 236 -2.35 53.12 -21.95
CA ALA A 236 -3.10 53.69 -23.06
C ALA A 236 -2.14 54.48 -23.96
N LEU A 237 -1.80 53.91 -25.13
CA LEU A 237 -1.24 54.67 -26.25
C LEU A 237 -2.32 55.61 -26.80
N VAL A 238 -2.15 56.92 -26.57
CA VAL A 238 -2.89 57.96 -27.30
C VAL A 238 -2.09 58.32 -28.54
N SER A 239 -2.58 57.87 -29.70
CA SER A 239 -2.06 58.25 -31.01
C SER A 239 -2.36 59.73 -31.29
N ALA A 240 -1.30 60.54 -31.39
CA ALA A 240 -1.40 61.92 -31.85
C ALA A 240 -1.67 61.96 -33.36
N VAL A 241 -2.85 62.45 -33.72
CA VAL A 241 -3.20 62.88 -35.08
C VAL A 241 -2.35 64.11 -35.45
N ARG A 242 -1.64 64.04 -36.58
CA ARG A 242 -1.02 65.22 -37.21
C ARG A 242 -1.69 65.50 -38.56
N PRO A 243 -2.05 66.75 -38.86
CA PRO A 243 -2.76 67.11 -40.09
C PRO A 243 -1.80 67.28 -41.26
N LYS A 244 -2.28 67.03 -42.49
CA LYS A 244 -1.68 67.59 -43.70
C LYS A 244 -2.72 68.41 -44.47
N LYS A 245 -2.22 69.58 -44.90
CA LYS A 245 -2.84 70.59 -45.75
C LYS A 245 -3.28 70.03 -47.09
#